data_AF-A0A486XRD2-F1
#
_entry.id   AF-A0A486XRD2-F1
#
_cell.length_a   1.000
_cell.length_b   1.000
_cell.length_c   1.000
_cell.angle_alpha   90.00
_cell.angle_beta   90.00
_cell.angle_gamma   90.00
#
_symmetry.space_group_name_H-M   'P 1'
#
loop_
_entity.id
_entity.type
_entity.pdbx_description
1 polymer ?
#
loop_
_entity_poly.entity_id
_entity_poly.type
_entity_poly.pdbx_seq_one_letter_code
_entity_poly.pdbx_strand_id
1 'polypeptide(L)'
;MSLIKQLWIAIIVMSVMALGSSFFISVYQTRLHLMEHLYLKNVDNATVLAMTLSQANKDSTTLELMLAAQFDTGYYERISLLKPDGSAIIHFKMPSDSVGVPNWFIQLVQLDVAPGVASIQDGWSQFGTLEIESQYQFSLVSLWKISKELSFNFFLLAVAFGVAGQFFLKGVRKPLNQVVQHAEAIGERRFVISDVPKTLELKNVVKSMNKLSDRVRSILEQERLELEKLHLHYQTDGVTSALNRAYGINWLSSYFVNRGNEQDVSAFMLRIVDLQTINLTLGRVNTDAWLQKTVTEIKQISGVRLISRLNGSDFLLLIDENHDLNSQAVAILQLINTVADSYSSVLHDHITLVGSELTDVDSSSQLLSVLDNLLASAQAIANKQLVLNPSGRRVNKLNDSSEWFAKISEALAGDKFEAAFFPVKLTNSQLLHQEAMMRLTVNNEVLRAGDVLGWAKRFNLLADIDMAVLQYCINQLSNNPASRIAVNLSDASLSNISVHYKLMAVFDAQPADVLARLAIEFDEHHVIKQQLQFIPFILAMKKYKINVGIQRCTVAFTSLPELEQLGLDYVKIDAALIHSLSQDDGAVMIGKIIRLGHALGLQVIAEGVDDIKQIDALIVAGFDGYTGLGVV
;
A
#
# COMPACT_ATOMS: atom_id res chain seq x y z
N MET A 1 -8.73 -19.62 -16.98
CA MET A 1 -8.27 -20.60 -15.96
C MET A 1 -6.93 -20.11 -15.41
N SER A 2 -6.64 -20.29 -14.12
CA SER A 2 -5.32 -19.90 -13.59
C SER A 2 -4.22 -20.84 -14.13
N LEU A 3 -3.00 -20.31 -14.31
CA LEU A 3 -1.81 -21.07 -14.70
C LEU A 3 -1.61 -22.32 -13.82
N ILE A 4 -1.97 -22.20 -12.54
CA ILE A 4 -1.90 -23.27 -11.54
C ILE A 4 -2.85 -24.43 -11.87
N LYS A 5 -4.08 -24.13 -12.32
CA LYS A 5 -5.02 -25.18 -12.75
C LYS A 5 -4.49 -25.91 -13.98
N GLN A 6 -3.85 -25.21 -14.91
CA GLN A 6 -3.23 -25.81 -16.10
C GLN A 6 -2.06 -26.72 -15.71
N LEU A 7 -1.22 -26.29 -14.75
CA LEU A 7 -0.07 -27.07 -14.26
C LEU A 7 -0.53 -28.35 -13.53
N TRP A 8 -1.60 -28.26 -12.74
CA TRP A 8 -2.21 -29.45 -12.11
C TRP A 8 -2.74 -30.45 -13.14
N ILE A 9 -3.45 -29.95 -14.16
CA ILE A 9 -3.96 -30.80 -15.24
C ILE A 9 -2.79 -31.47 -15.97
N ALA A 10 -1.71 -30.72 -16.27
CA ALA A 10 -0.54 -31.27 -16.93
C ALA A 10 0.15 -32.37 -16.09
N ILE A 11 0.34 -32.16 -14.78
CA ILE A 11 0.91 -33.17 -13.89
C ILE A 11 0.03 -34.42 -13.85
N ILE A 12 -1.28 -34.26 -13.65
CA ILE A 12 -2.22 -35.39 -13.59
C ILE A 12 -2.21 -36.16 -14.92
N VAL A 13 -2.30 -35.47 -16.05
CA VAL A 13 -2.32 -36.10 -17.38
C VAL A 13 -1.01 -36.84 -17.62
N MET A 14 0.15 -36.25 -17.35
CA MET A 14 1.43 -36.92 -17.52
C MET A 14 1.58 -38.13 -16.60
N SER A 15 1.19 -38.03 -15.33
CA SER A 15 1.23 -39.16 -14.39
C SER A 15 0.30 -40.29 -14.81
N VAL A 16 -0.95 -39.99 -15.19
CA VAL A 16 -1.90 -41.00 -15.66
C VAL A 16 -1.40 -41.67 -16.94
N MET A 17 -0.84 -40.90 -17.86
CA MET A 17 -0.30 -41.42 -19.12
C MET A 17 0.90 -42.34 -18.87
N ALA A 18 1.87 -41.93 -18.05
CA ALA A 18 3.06 -42.71 -17.75
C ALA A 18 2.77 -43.99 -16.95
N LEU A 19 1.91 -43.90 -15.93
CA LEU A 19 1.52 -45.05 -15.12
C LEU A 19 0.62 -46.01 -15.90
N GLY A 20 -0.32 -45.47 -16.67
CA GLY A 20 -1.20 -46.24 -17.54
C GLY A 20 -0.45 -46.98 -18.65
N SER A 21 0.53 -46.33 -19.30
CA SER A 21 1.36 -46.99 -20.30
C SER A 21 2.22 -48.09 -19.69
N SER A 22 2.82 -47.84 -18.53
CA SER A 22 3.63 -48.84 -17.81
C SER A 22 2.80 -50.06 -17.41
N PHE A 23 1.59 -49.84 -16.87
CA PHE A 23 0.63 -50.89 -16.56
C PHE A 23 0.33 -51.76 -17.78
N PHE A 24 -0.06 -51.12 -18.89
CA PHE A 24 -0.46 -51.83 -20.10
C PHE A 24 0.68 -52.64 -20.70
N ILE A 25 1.88 -52.05 -20.78
CA ILE A 25 3.09 -52.73 -21.28
C ILE A 25 3.42 -53.94 -20.41
N SER A 26 3.37 -53.80 -19.08
CA SER A 26 3.70 -54.90 -18.16
C SER A 26 2.72 -56.07 -18.26
N VAL A 27 1.41 -55.80 -18.31
CA VAL A 27 0.38 -56.84 -18.50
C VAL A 27 0.55 -57.51 -19.87
N TYR A 28 0.80 -56.74 -20.92
CA TYR A 28 1.01 -57.25 -22.27
C TYR A 28 2.25 -58.14 -22.38
N GLN A 29 3.39 -57.71 -21.84
CA GLN A 29 4.63 -58.50 -21.84
C GLN A 29 4.48 -59.80 -21.05
N THR A 30 3.81 -59.74 -19.90
CA THR A 30 3.57 -60.91 -19.06
C THR A 30 2.66 -61.91 -19.75
N ARG A 31 1.62 -61.42 -20.46
CA ARG A 31 0.78 -62.26 -21.32
C ARG A 31 1.60 -62.97 -22.40
N LEU A 32 2.41 -62.24 -23.16
CA LEU A 32 3.23 -62.84 -24.23
C LEU A 32 4.15 -63.94 -23.70
N HIS A 33 4.84 -63.68 -22.60
CA HIS A 33 5.76 -64.63 -21.98
C HIS A 33 5.04 -65.90 -21.49
N LEU A 34 3.83 -65.75 -20.91
CA LEU A 34 3.00 -66.88 -20.51
C LEU A 34 2.53 -67.72 -21.71
N MET A 35 2.16 -67.07 -22.82
CA MET A 35 1.76 -67.78 -24.04
C MET A 35 2.90 -68.61 -24.62
N GLU A 36 4.11 -68.02 -24.69
CA GLU A 36 5.31 -68.71 -25.14
C GLU A 36 5.66 -69.92 -24.26
N HIS A 37 5.63 -69.73 -22.93
CA HIS A 37 5.88 -70.82 -21.97
C HIS A 37 4.85 -71.94 -22.06
N LEU A 38 3.57 -71.62 -22.21
CA LEU A 38 2.51 -72.62 -22.36
C LEU A 38 2.67 -73.37 -23.70
N TYR A 39 3.04 -72.69 -24.78
CA TYR A 39 3.27 -73.31 -26.08
C TYR A 39 4.45 -74.29 -26.05
N LEU A 40 5.60 -73.86 -25.54
CA LEU A 40 6.78 -74.74 -25.40
C LEU A 40 6.45 -75.94 -24.52
N LYS A 41 5.76 -75.72 -23.39
CA LYS A 41 5.29 -76.81 -22.52
C LYS A 41 4.36 -77.78 -23.26
N ASN A 42 3.45 -77.29 -24.10
CA ASN A 42 2.57 -78.14 -24.89
C ASN A 42 3.38 -79.02 -25.87
N VAL A 43 4.33 -78.42 -26.60
CA VAL A 43 5.19 -79.13 -27.57
C VAL A 43 6.07 -80.18 -26.89
N ASP A 44 6.72 -79.81 -25.78
CA ASP A 44 7.58 -80.72 -25.01
C ASP A 44 6.77 -81.89 -24.45
N ASN A 45 5.62 -81.62 -23.83
CA ASN A 45 4.74 -82.66 -23.30
C ASN A 45 4.21 -83.58 -24.40
N ALA A 46 3.78 -83.03 -25.55
CA ALA A 46 3.33 -83.81 -26.69
C ALA A 46 4.44 -84.72 -27.20
N THR A 47 5.67 -84.22 -27.31
CA THR A 47 6.83 -84.98 -27.80
C THR A 47 7.21 -86.11 -26.85
N VAL A 48 7.28 -85.84 -25.54
CA VAL A 48 7.62 -86.82 -24.51
C VAL A 48 6.54 -87.92 -24.42
N LEU A 49 5.27 -87.54 -24.44
CA LEU A 49 4.16 -88.50 -24.40
C LEU A 49 4.08 -89.31 -25.69
N ALA A 50 4.26 -88.70 -26.86
CA ALA A 50 4.29 -89.42 -28.13
C ALA A 50 5.46 -90.42 -28.19
N MET A 51 6.64 -90.06 -27.66
CA MET A 51 7.78 -90.98 -27.57
C MET A 51 7.46 -92.18 -26.65
N THR A 52 6.83 -91.93 -25.50
CA THR A 52 6.40 -92.97 -24.55
C THR A 52 5.36 -93.90 -25.17
N LEU A 53 4.35 -93.34 -25.84
CA LEU A 53 3.29 -94.11 -26.52
C LEU A 53 3.82 -94.86 -27.75
N SER A 54 4.86 -94.35 -28.42
CA SER A 54 5.54 -95.03 -29.53
C SER A 54 6.29 -96.29 -29.07
N GLN A 55 6.63 -96.41 -27.78
CA GLN A 55 7.25 -97.62 -27.20
C GLN A 55 6.24 -98.59 -26.56
N ALA A 56 5.01 -98.13 -26.26
CA ALA A 56 3.96 -98.94 -25.65
C ALA A 56 3.28 -99.92 -26.63
N ASN A 57 2.52 -100.90 -26.15
CA ASN A 57 1.68 -101.74 -27.01
C ASN A 57 0.49 -100.95 -27.57
N LYS A 58 0.18 -101.12 -28.86
CA LYS A 58 -0.79 -100.34 -29.64
C LYS A 58 -2.25 -100.80 -29.46
N ASP A 59 -2.54 -101.41 -28.32
CA ASP A 59 -3.92 -101.75 -27.95
C ASP A 59 -4.69 -100.49 -27.51
N SER A 60 -5.91 -100.32 -28.03
CA SER A 60 -6.74 -99.13 -27.79
C SER A 60 -6.95 -98.89 -26.30
N THR A 61 -7.17 -99.96 -25.53
CA THR A 61 -7.41 -99.92 -24.09
C THR A 61 -6.18 -99.47 -23.31
N THR A 62 -4.98 -99.90 -23.75
CA THR A 62 -3.72 -99.56 -23.08
C THR A 62 -3.36 -98.09 -23.32
N LEU A 63 -3.54 -97.61 -24.55
CA LEU A 63 -3.31 -96.20 -24.91
C LEU A 63 -4.31 -95.27 -24.19
N GLU A 64 -5.58 -95.67 -24.09
CA GLU A 64 -6.60 -94.93 -23.35
C GLU A 64 -6.27 -94.83 -21.86
N LEU A 65 -5.87 -95.92 -21.21
CA LEU A 65 -5.47 -95.91 -19.80
C LEU A 65 -4.24 -95.03 -19.53
N MET A 66 -3.24 -95.04 -20.42
CA MET A 66 -2.04 -94.21 -20.27
C MET A 66 -2.37 -92.72 -20.45
N LEU A 67 -3.20 -92.38 -21.43
CA LEU A 67 -3.64 -91.00 -21.67
C LEU A 67 -4.60 -90.52 -20.58
N ALA A 68 -5.50 -91.37 -20.08
CA ALA A 68 -6.40 -91.08 -18.96
C ALA A 68 -5.60 -90.82 -17.67
N ALA A 69 -4.62 -91.68 -17.35
CA ALA A 69 -3.76 -91.47 -16.18
C ALA A 69 -2.98 -90.15 -16.26
N GLN A 70 -2.52 -89.77 -17.46
CA GLN A 70 -1.86 -88.49 -17.67
C GLN A 70 -2.83 -87.30 -17.61
N PHE A 71 -4.06 -87.46 -18.11
CA PHE A 71 -5.10 -86.43 -18.04
C PHE A 71 -5.57 -86.20 -16.59
N ASP A 72 -5.74 -87.27 -15.82
CA ASP A 72 -6.16 -87.25 -14.41
C ASP A 72 -5.13 -86.58 -13.48
N THR A 73 -3.90 -86.32 -13.96
CA THR A 73 -2.94 -85.46 -13.24
C THR A 73 -3.42 -84.01 -13.10
N GLY A 74 -4.41 -83.59 -13.91
CA GLY A 74 -5.04 -82.28 -13.85
C GLY A 74 -4.22 -81.14 -14.48
N TYR A 75 -3.12 -81.43 -15.17
CA TYR A 75 -2.28 -80.40 -15.80
C TYR A 75 -2.70 -80.03 -17.24
N TYR A 76 -3.63 -80.77 -17.83
CA TYR A 76 -4.04 -80.64 -19.23
C TYR A 76 -5.49 -80.23 -19.33
N GLU A 77 -5.75 -79.28 -20.23
CA GLU A 77 -7.11 -78.89 -20.59
C GLU A 77 -7.68 -79.81 -21.67
N ARG A 78 -6.83 -80.26 -22.60
CA ARG A 78 -7.21 -81.14 -23.70
C ARG A 78 -6.07 -82.09 -24.05
N ILE A 79 -6.40 -83.38 -24.20
CA ILE A 79 -5.51 -84.38 -24.81
C ILE A 79 -6.31 -85.10 -25.88
N SER A 80 -5.85 -85.06 -27.14
CA SER A 80 -6.52 -85.71 -28.26
C SER A 80 -5.54 -86.60 -29.03
N LEU A 81 -5.91 -87.86 -29.21
CA LEU A 81 -5.21 -88.77 -30.11
C LEU A 81 -5.99 -88.88 -31.41
N LEU A 82 -5.38 -88.51 -32.52
CA LEU A 82 -5.96 -88.50 -33.85
C LEU A 82 -5.36 -89.61 -34.72
N LYS A 83 -6.16 -90.23 -35.58
CA LYS A 83 -5.67 -91.09 -36.66
C LYS A 83 -4.95 -90.27 -37.74
N PRO A 84 -4.18 -90.92 -38.63
CA PRO A 84 -3.59 -90.26 -39.80
C PRO A 84 -4.63 -89.60 -40.74
N ASP A 85 -5.89 -90.01 -40.69
CA ASP A 85 -7.01 -89.42 -41.43
C ASP A 85 -7.68 -88.21 -40.73
N GLY A 86 -7.21 -87.85 -39.52
CA GLY A 86 -7.73 -86.75 -38.72
C GLY A 86 -8.92 -87.10 -37.82
N SER A 87 -9.43 -88.34 -37.84
CA SER A 87 -10.50 -88.76 -36.93
C SER A 87 -9.97 -89.02 -35.51
N ALA A 88 -10.69 -88.54 -34.49
CA ALA A 88 -10.28 -88.71 -33.09
C ALA A 88 -10.47 -90.16 -32.62
N ILE A 89 -9.42 -90.73 -32.07
CA ILE A 89 -9.42 -92.05 -31.41
C ILE A 89 -9.82 -91.88 -29.95
N ILE A 90 -9.16 -90.98 -29.23
CA ILE A 90 -9.37 -90.69 -27.81
C ILE A 90 -9.35 -89.17 -27.63
N HIS A 91 -10.30 -88.64 -26.86
CA HIS A 91 -10.41 -87.21 -26.61
C HIS A 91 -10.80 -86.96 -25.15
N PHE A 92 -9.89 -86.34 -24.40
CA PHE A 92 -10.14 -85.87 -23.04
C PHE A 92 -10.17 -84.34 -23.05
N LYS A 93 -11.18 -83.75 -22.40
CA LYS A 93 -11.33 -82.30 -22.25
C LYS A 93 -11.83 -81.97 -20.84
N MET A 94 -11.18 -81.00 -20.20
CA MET A 94 -11.54 -80.58 -18.85
C MET A 94 -12.81 -79.71 -18.90
N PRO A 95 -13.78 -79.90 -17.99
CA PRO A 95 -14.92 -79.01 -17.86
C PRO A 95 -14.46 -77.58 -17.56
N SER A 96 -15.07 -76.59 -18.20
CA SER A 96 -14.77 -75.19 -17.96
C SER A 96 -15.39 -74.73 -16.64
N ASP A 97 -14.63 -74.81 -15.55
CA ASP A 97 -15.02 -74.29 -14.24
C ASP A 97 -14.85 -72.76 -14.15
N SER A 98 -15.66 -72.13 -13.29
CA SER A 98 -15.56 -70.69 -13.00
C SER A 98 -14.29 -70.38 -12.22
N VAL A 99 -13.29 -69.85 -12.92
CA VAL A 99 -12.05 -69.35 -12.30
C VAL A 99 -12.36 -68.05 -11.56
N GLY A 100 -11.70 -67.78 -10.42
CA GLY A 100 -11.84 -66.55 -9.62
C GLY A 100 -11.33 -65.25 -10.28
N VAL A 101 -11.45 -65.14 -11.61
CA VAL A 101 -11.03 -64.02 -12.45
C VAL A 101 -12.25 -63.45 -13.18
N PRO A 102 -12.46 -62.13 -13.21
CA PRO A 102 -13.60 -61.53 -13.88
C PRO A 102 -13.63 -61.79 -15.40
N ASN A 103 -14.81 -62.05 -15.96
CA ASN A 103 -14.99 -62.34 -17.39
C ASN A 103 -14.46 -61.24 -18.32
N TRP A 104 -14.60 -59.96 -17.95
CA TRP A 104 -14.09 -58.84 -18.74
C TRP A 104 -12.55 -58.88 -18.88
N PHE A 105 -11.84 -59.38 -17.86
CA PHE A 105 -10.39 -59.48 -17.88
C PHE A 105 -9.94 -60.65 -18.76
N ILE A 106 -10.67 -61.77 -18.69
CA ILE A 106 -10.44 -62.94 -19.55
C ILE A 106 -10.61 -62.55 -21.03
N GLN A 107 -11.68 -61.79 -21.35
CA GLN A 107 -11.94 -61.29 -22.71
C GLN A 107 -10.92 -60.26 -23.20
N LEU A 108 -10.31 -59.49 -22.29
CA LEU A 108 -9.28 -58.52 -22.63
C LEU A 108 -7.92 -59.19 -22.90
N VAL A 109 -7.59 -60.22 -22.10
CA VAL A 109 -6.30 -60.89 -22.17
C VAL A 109 -6.25 -61.96 -23.25
N GLN A 110 -7.30 -62.75 -23.50
CA GLN A 110 -7.35 -63.79 -24.55
C GLN A 110 -6.06 -64.62 -24.69
N LEU A 111 -5.84 -65.58 -23.81
CA LEU A 111 -4.72 -66.52 -23.92
C LEU A 111 -5.05 -67.59 -24.96
N ASP A 112 -4.70 -67.32 -26.22
CA ASP A 112 -4.84 -68.27 -27.32
C ASP A 112 -3.50 -68.97 -27.56
N VAL A 113 -3.34 -70.16 -27.00
CA VAL A 113 -2.10 -70.93 -27.07
C VAL A 113 -2.31 -72.12 -28.00
N ALA A 114 -1.48 -72.24 -29.03
CA ALA A 114 -1.56 -73.36 -29.96
C ALA A 114 -1.30 -74.71 -29.24
N PRO A 115 -2.01 -75.79 -29.65
CA PRO A 115 -1.75 -77.11 -29.13
C PRO A 115 -0.36 -77.58 -29.53
N GLY A 116 0.26 -78.38 -28.67
CA GLY A 116 1.48 -79.11 -28.97
C GLY A 116 1.12 -80.36 -29.76
N VAL A 117 1.82 -80.59 -30.87
CA VAL A 117 1.51 -81.68 -31.80
C VAL A 117 2.72 -82.57 -31.98
N ALA A 118 2.55 -83.87 -31.77
CA ALA A 118 3.62 -84.86 -31.96
C ALA A 118 3.09 -86.14 -32.62
N SER A 119 3.89 -86.74 -33.51
CA SER A 119 3.51 -87.97 -34.22
C SER A 119 3.92 -89.21 -33.42
N ILE A 120 3.00 -90.17 -33.28
CA ILE A 120 3.25 -91.48 -32.66
C ILE A 120 3.63 -92.46 -33.76
N GLN A 121 4.78 -93.12 -33.60
CA GLN A 121 5.30 -94.10 -34.55
C GLN A 121 4.99 -95.52 -34.10
N ASP A 122 4.67 -96.40 -35.06
CA ASP A 122 4.57 -97.83 -34.88
C ASP A 122 5.45 -98.52 -35.96
N GLY A 123 6.67 -98.88 -35.57
CA GLY A 123 7.71 -99.31 -36.49
C GLY A 123 8.08 -98.21 -37.50
N TRP A 124 7.75 -98.43 -38.78
CA TRP A 124 8.01 -97.49 -39.89
C TRP A 124 6.76 -96.71 -40.34
N SER A 125 5.63 -96.88 -39.65
CA SER A 125 4.35 -96.24 -39.99
C SER A 125 3.87 -95.32 -38.88
N GLN A 126 3.29 -94.17 -39.25
CA GLN A 126 2.64 -93.27 -38.30
C GLN A 126 1.34 -93.90 -37.81
N PHE A 127 1.26 -94.16 -36.51
CA PHE A 127 0.06 -94.69 -35.86
C PHE A 127 -1.01 -93.61 -35.69
N GLY A 128 -0.57 -92.39 -35.35
CA GLY A 128 -1.47 -91.27 -35.13
C GLY A 128 -0.72 -90.01 -34.71
N THR A 129 -1.49 -88.96 -34.42
CA THR A 129 -0.97 -87.65 -33.98
C THR A 129 -1.57 -87.32 -32.63
N LEU A 130 -0.71 -86.94 -31.68
CA LEU A 130 -1.10 -86.51 -30.35
C LEU A 130 -1.14 -84.99 -30.31
N GLU A 131 -2.30 -84.43 -29.98
CA GLU A 131 -2.48 -83.01 -29.67
C GLU A 131 -2.66 -82.82 -28.16
N ILE A 132 -1.89 -81.90 -27.58
CA ILE A 132 -1.92 -81.58 -26.16
C ILE A 132 -2.06 -80.09 -25.92
N GLU A 133 -2.99 -79.73 -25.03
CA GLU A 133 -3.14 -78.38 -24.48
C GLU A 133 -3.05 -78.42 -22.96
N SER A 134 -2.08 -77.69 -22.41
CA SER A 134 -1.92 -77.50 -20.97
C SER A 134 -3.00 -76.56 -20.42
N GLN A 135 -3.46 -76.82 -19.19
CA GLN A 135 -4.40 -75.93 -18.51
C GLN A 135 -3.77 -74.56 -18.24
N TYR A 136 -4.42 -73.48 -18.69
CA TYR A 136 -3.95 -72.10 -18.51
C TYR A 136 -4.65 -71.32 -17.39
N GLN A 137 -5.60 -71.94 -16.66
CA GLN A 137 -6.39 -71.27 -15.62
C GLN A 137 -5.54 -70.68 -14.49
N PHE A 138 -4.49 -71.37 -14.05
CA PHE A 138 -3.53 -70.86 -13.06
C PHE A 138 -2.77 -69.62 -13.55
N SER A 139 -2.47 -69.56 -14.85
CA SER A 139 -1.82 -68.40 -15.48
C SER A 139 -2.75 -67.18 -15.50
N LEU A 140 -4.06 -67.38 -15.74
CA LEU A 140 -5.06 -66.30 -15.66
C LEU A 140 -5.21 -65.73 -14.25
N VAL A 141 -5.29 -66.60 -13.24
CA VAL A 141 -5.36 -66.16 -11.83
C VAL A 141 -4.11 -65.36 -11.45
N SER A 142 -2.93 -65.81 -11.91
CA SER A 142 -1.66 -65.14 -11.64
C SER A 142 -1.59 -63.76 -12.32
N LEU A 143 -1.97 -63.65 -13.60
CA LEU A 143 -2.09 -62.38 -14.32
C LEU A 143 -3.06 -61.41 -13.65
N TRP A 144 -4.21 -61.91 -13.17
CA TRP A 144 -5.18 -61.09 -12.45
C TRP A 144 -4.63 -60.57 -11.12
N LYS A 145 -3.93 -61.42 -10.35
CA LYS A 145 -3.28 -61.02 -9.11
C LYS A 145 -2.23 -59.93 -9.34
N ILE A 146 -1.35 -60.13 -10.33
CA ILE A 146 -0.33 -59.15 -10.73
C ILE A 146 -0.98 -57.82 -11.15
N SER A 147 -2.05 -57.88 -11.95
CA SER A 147 -2.78 -56.69 -12.39
C SER A 147 -3.37 -55.90 -11.22
N LYS A 148 -3.92 -56.59 -10.20
CA LYS A 148 -4.42 -55.94 -8.98
C LYS A 148 -3.30 -55.28 -8.17
N GLU A 149 -2.18 -55.99 -7.96
CA GLU A 149 -1.03 -55.46 -7.23
C GLU A 149 -0.44 -54.22 -7.93
N LEU A 150 -0.26 -54.27 -9.25
CA LEU A 150 0.17 -53.12 -10.05
C LEU A 150 -0.79 -51.93 -9.93
N SER A 151 -2.10 -52.19 -10.05
CA SER A 151 -3.12 -51.13 -9.93
C SER A 151 -3.07 -50.43 -8.57
N PHE A 152 -2.91 -51.20 -7.48
CA PHE A 152 -2.79 -50.66 -6.13
C PHE A 152 -1.50 -49.84 -5.96
N ASN A 153 -0.37 -50.34 -6.45
CA ASN A 153 0.90 -49.62 -6.40
C ASN A 153 0.84 -48.29 -7.19
N PHE A 154 0.19 -48.29 -8.36
CA PHE A 154 -0.01 -47.08 -9.14
C PHE A 154 -0.93 -46.07 -8.44
N PHE A 155 -1.96 -46.53 -7.73
CA PHE A 155 -2.80 -45.66 -6.92
C PHE A 155 -1.99 -44.98 -5.81
N LEU A 156 -1.18 -45.74 -5.06
CA LEU A 156 -0.31 -45.17 -4.02
C LEU A 156 0.67 -44.15 -4.59
N LEU A 157 1.28 -44.46 -5.74
CA LEU A 157 2.21 -43.54 -6.40
C LEU A 157 1.51 -42.27 -6.88
N ALA A 158 0.29 -42.36 -7.41
CA ALA A 158 -0.50 -41.21 -7.83
C ALA A 158 -0.83 -40.29 -6.65
N VAL A 159 -1.18 -40.85 -5.48
CA VAL A 159 -1.40 -40.08 -4.25
C VAL A 159 -0.11 -39.39 -3.80
N ALA A 160 1.02 -40.10 -3.81
CA ALA A 160 2.32 -39.53 -3.46
C ALA A 160 2.71 -38.36 -4.40
N PHE A 161 2.53 -38.52 -5.71
CA PHE A 161 2.74 -37.45 -6.69
C PHE A 161 1.80 -36.26 -6.47
N GLY A 162 0.54 -36.50 -6.10
CA GLY A 162 -0.41 -35.44 -5.76
C GLY A 162 0.04 -34.61 -4.54
N VAL A 163 0.48 -35.28 -3.46
CA VAL A 163 1.00 -34.59 -2.28
C VAL A 163 2.27 -33.81 -2.61
N ALA A 164 3.23 -34.43 -3.31
CA ALA A 164 4.46 -33.77 -3.73
C ALA A 164 4.20 -32.55 -4.63
N GLY A 165 3.27 -32.68 -5.60
CA GLY A 165 2.84 -31.60 -6.48
C GLY A 165 2.22 -30.42 -5.71
N GLN A 166 1.44 -30.71 -4.66
CA GLN A 166 0.86 -29.67 -3.81
C GLN A 166 1.92 -28.87 -3.05
N PHE A 167 2.94 -29.53 -2.49
CA PHE A 167 4.06 -28.85 -1.82
C PHE A 167 4.88 -28.02 -2.81
N PHE A 168 5.17 -28.58 -3.99
CA PHE A 168 5.88 -27.88 -5.06
C PHE A 168 5.16 -26.60 -5.50
N LEU A 169 3.85 -26.68 -5.76
CA LEU A 169 3.05 -25.53 -6.17
C LEU A 169 2.92 -24.47 -5.07
N LYS A 170 2.80 -24.87 -3.80
CA LYS A 170 2.85 -23.92 -2.67
C LYS A 170 4.19 -23.17 -2.64
N GLY A 171 5.29 -23.86 -2.92
CA GLY A 171 6.64 -23.27 -2.99
C GLY A 171 6.78 -22.22 -4.10
N VAL A 172 6.09 -22.38 -5.23
CA VAL A 172 6.10 -21.42 -6.34
C VAL A 172 5.10 -20.27 -6.12
N ARG A 173 3.93 -20.54 -5.52
CA ARG A 173 2.85 -19.55 -5.35
C ARG A 173 3.22 -18.40 -4.42
N LYS A 174 3.83 -18.70 -3.28
CA LYS A 174 4.11 -17.68 -2.26
C LYS A 174 5.07 -16.59 -2.79
N PRO A 175 6.22 -16.93 -3.40
CA PRO A 175 7.08 -15.95 -4.06
C PRO A 175 6.39 -15.13 -5.15
N LEU A 176 5.57 -15.77 -5.99
CA LEU A 176 4.89 -15.08 -7.09
C LEU A 176 3.92 -14.00 -6.57
N ASN A 177 3.13 -14.31 -5.54
CA ASN A 177 2.24 -13.33 -4.93
C ASN A 177 3.00 -12.15 -4.30
N GLN A 178 4.17 -12.40 -3.70
CA GLN A 178 5.02 -11.34 -3.16
C GLN A 178 5.52 -10.39 -4.26
N VAL A 179 5.91 -10.93 -5.42
CA VAL A 179 6.32 -10.10 -6.57
C VAL A 179 5.14 -9.26 -7.09
N VAL A 180 3.93 -9.84 -7.19
CA VAL A 180 2.73 -9.10 -7.60
C VAL A 180 2.43 -7.96 -6.62
N GLN A 181 2.45 -8.23 -5.32
CA GLN A 181 2.22 -7.20 -4.30
C GLN A 181 3.28 -6.08 -4.35
N HIS A 182 4.54 -6.43 -4.60
CA HIS A 182 5.60 -5.43 -4.75
C HIS A 182 5.41 -4.59 -6.02
N ALA A 183 5.00 -5.20 -7.13
CA ALA A 183 4.70 -4.47 -8.37
C ALA A 183 3.48 -3.55 -8.22
N GLU A 184 2.44 -4.02 -7.53
CA GLU A 184 1.25 -3.22 -7.18
C GLU A 184 1.62 -2.06 -6.25
N ALA A 185 2.47 -2.30 -5.25
CA ALA A 185 2.98 -1.23 -4.37
C ALA A 185 3.73 -0.15 -5.16
N ILE A 186 4.60 -0.53 -6.11
CA ILE A 186 5.26 0.44 -7.00
C ILE A 186 4.24 1.19 -7.86
N GLY A 187 3.20 0.51 -8.35
CA GLY A 187 2.08 1.13 -9.09
C GLY A 187 1.28 2.11 -8.23
N GLU A 188 1.11 1.81 -6.95
CA GLU A 188 0.52 2.67 -5.92
C GLU A 188 1.51 3.71 -5.36
N ARG A 189 2.67 3.89 -6.01
CA ARG A 189 3.70 4.89 -5.64
C ARG A 189 4.30 4.66 -4.26
N ARG A 190 4.41 3.39 -3.85
CA ARG A 190 5.06 2.94 -2.62
C ARG A 190 6.35 2.20 -2.94
N PHE A 191 7.48 2.83 -2.66
CA PHE A 191 8.80 2.25 -2.92
C PHE A 191 9.28 1.37 -1.75
N VAL A 192 8.65 0.20 -1.62
CA VAL A 192 8.93 -0.77 -0.54
C VAL A 192 10.12 -1.66 -0.93
N ILE A 193 10.82 -2.23 0.05
CA ILE A 193 11.83 -3.28 -0.17
C ILE A 193 11.21 -4.62 0.21
N SER A 194 11.29 -5.61 -0.68
CA SER A 194 10.77 -6.96 -0.43
C SER A 194 11.87 -7.99 -0.24
N ASP A 195 11.56 -9.03 0.52
CA ASP A 195 12.45 -10.18 0.70
C ASP A 195 12.73 -10.88 -0.63
N VAL A 196 14.01 -11.22 -0.85
CA VAL A 196 14.44 -11.86 -2.09
C VAL A 196 14.04 -13.34 -2.09
N PRO A 197 13.23 -13.82 -3.05
CA PRO A 197 12.81 -15.21 -3.11
C PRO A 197 13.97 -16.13 -3.54
N LYS A 198 13.84 -17.43 -3.22
CA LYS A 198 14.85 -18.44 -3.57
C LYS A 198 14.84 -18.83 -5.06
N THR A 199 13.71 -18.67 -5.74
CA THR A 199 13.56 -19.00 -7.17
C THR A 199 14.40 -18.05 -8.03
N LEU A 200 15.21 -18.58 -8.94
CA LEU A 200 16.22 -17.79 -9.66
C LEU A 200 15.62 -16.69 -10.53
N GLU A 201 14.52 -16.98 -11.21
CA GLU A 201 13.82 -16.07 -12.10
C GLU A 201 13.25 -14.89 -11.31
N LEU A 202 12.54 -15.16 -10.20
CA LEU A 202 11.96 -14.12 -9.35
C LEU A 202 13.04 -13.39 -8.55
N LYS A 203 14.13 -14.06 -8.16
CA LYS A 203 15.26 -13.45 -7.45
C LYS A 203 15.84 -12.28 -8.23
N ASN A 204 16.07 -12.44 -9.53
CA ASN A 204 16.63 -11.38 -10.37
C ASN A 204 15.66 -10.21 -10.53
N VAL A 205 14.36 -10.50 -10.69
CA VAL A 205 13.32 -9.47 -10.77
C VAL A 205 13.24 -8.68 -9.46
N VAL A 206 13.08 -9.35 -8.32
CA VAL A 206 12.98 -8.70 -7.00
C VAL A 206 14.26 -7.92 -6.67
N LYS A 207 15.45 -8.46 -6.97
CA LYS A 207 16.71 -7.73 -6.75
C LYS A 207 16.79 -6.45 -7.59
N SER A 208 16.29 -6.48 -8.83
CA SER A 208 16.25 -5.31 -9.70
C SER A 208 15.23 -4.29 -9.22
N MET A 209 14.05 -4.73 -8.77
CA MET A 209 13.03 -3.88 -8.16
C MET A 209 13.55 -3.23 -6.88
N ASN A 210 14.16 -3.99 -5.96
CA ASN A 210 14.76 -3.44 -4.74
C ASN A 210 15.83 -2.39 -5.09
N LYS A 211 16.72 -2.68 -6.05
CA LYS A 211 17.75 -1.71 -6.49
C LYS A 211 17.13 -0.44 -7.08
N LEU A 212 16.01 -0.54 -7.79
CA LEU A 212 15.27 0.61 -8.30
C LEU A 212 14.67 1.42 -7.14
N SER A 213 13.96 0.76 -6.21
CA SER A 213 13.40 1.39 -5.01
C SER A 213 14.49 2.11 -4.20
N ASP A 214 15.63 1.46 -3.96
CA ASP A 214 16.78 2.06 -3.25
C ASP A 214 17.35 3.27 -3.99
N ARG A 215 17.49 3.18 -5.31
CA ARG A 215 18.01 4.29 -6.11
C ARG A 215 17.06 5.48 -6.11
N VAL A 216 15.75 5.24 -6.27
CA VAL A 216 14.73 6.29 -6.20
C VAL A 216 14.76 6.93 -4.80
N ARG A 217 14.77 6.13 -3.74
CA ARG A 217 14.89 6.63 -2.36
C ARG A 217 16.14 7.50 -2.18
N SER A 218 17.30 7.08 -2.68
CA SER A 218 18.54 7.87 -2.57
C SER A 218 18.48 9.21 -3.31
N ILE A 219 17.82 9.25 -4.47
CA ILE A 219 17.65 10.48 -5.25
C ILE A 219 16.69 11.42 -4.52
N LEU A 220 15.58 10.90 -4.00
CA LEU A 220 14.60 11.67 -3.24
C LEU A 220 15.24 12.26 -1.97
N GLU A 221 16.06 11.48 -1.27
CA GLU A 221 16.78 11.94 -0.07
C GLU A 221 17.78 13.05 -0.41
N GLN A 222 18.51 12.93 -1.52
CA GLN A 222 19.43 13.98 -1.95
C GLN A 222 18.68 15.27 -2.34
N GLU A 223 17.60 15.16 -3.12
CA GLU A 223 16.77 16.32 -3.49
C GLU A 223 16.14 16.98 -2.26
N ARG A 224 15.72 16.19 -1.26
CA ARG A 224 15.24 16.69 0.02
C ARG A 224 16.30 17.52 0.75
N LEU A 225 17.52 16.99 0.89
CA LEU A 225 18.61 17.70 1.56
C LEU A 225 19.00 19.00 0.84
N GLU A 226 18.97 18.99 -0.50
CA GLU A 226 19.18 20.21 -1.28
C GLU A 226 18.03 21.22 -1.09
N LEU A 227 16.79 20.75 -1.08
CA LEU A 227 15.61 21.57 -0.81
C LEU A 227 15.65 22.20 0.58
N GLU A 228 16.05 21.45 1.60
CA GLU A 228 16.17 21.95 2.98
C GLU A 228 17.23 23.06 3.08
N LYS A 229 18.38 22.90 2.42
CA LYS A 229 19.42 23.94 2.35
C LYS A 229 18.91 25.21 1.66
N LEU A 230 18.23 25.06 0.52
CA LEU A 230 17.64 26.18 -0.20
C LEU A 230 16.54 26.86 0.61
N HIS A 231 15.70 26.08 1.29
CA HIS A 231 14.65 26.56 2.16
C HIS A 231 15.20 27.43 3.30
N LEU A 232 16.23 26.94 4.00
CA LEU A 232 16.87 27.72 5.06
C LEU A 232 17.45 29.03 4.51
N HIS A 233 18.12 28.99 3.36
CA HIS A 233 18.68 30.19 2.74
C HIS A 233 17.60 31.19 2.30
N TYR A 234 16.50 30.69 1.73
CA TYR A 234 15.43 31.53 1.20
C TYR A 234 14.53 32.12 2.29
N GLN A 235 14.39 31.46 3.44
CA GLN A 235 13.47 31.90 4.49
C GLN A 235 14.13 32.67 5.62
N THR A 236 15.41 32.41 5.91
CA THR A 236 16.03 32.92 7.14
C THR A 236 17.04 34.04 6.89
N ASP A 237 17.18 34.90 7.90
CA ASP A 237 18.26 35.86 8.00
C ASP A 237 19.56 35.13 8.40
N GLY A 238 20.64 35.36 7.64
CA GLY A 238 21.90 34.64 7.79
C GLY A 238 22.66 34.88 9.10
N VAL A 239 22.25 35.86 9.90
CA VAL A 239 22.87 36.16 11.21
C VAL A 239 22.02 35.61 12.36
N THR A 240 20.72 35.92 12.34
CA THR A 240 19.86 35.72 13.50
C THR A 240 19.03 34.45 13.47
N SER A 241 18.94 33.77 12.32
CA SER A 241 17.99 32.68 12.03
C SER A 241 16.50 33.07 12.11
N ALA A 242 16.16 34.34 12.33
CA ALA A 242 14.79 34.83 12.16
C ALA A 242 14.38 34.70 10.70
N LEU A 243 13.07 34.78 10.40
CA LEU A 243 12.65 34.85 9.01
C LEU A 243 13.18 36.13 8.37
N ASN A 244 13.67 36.09 7.14
CA ASN A 244 14.09 37.29 6.45
C ASN A 244 12.89 38.17 6.10
N ARG A 245 13.18 39.40 5.68
CA ARG A 245 12.16 40.40 5.34
C ARG A 245 11.18 39.89 4.28
N ALA A 246 11.68 39.35 3.17
CA ALA A 246 10.84 38.96 2.04
C ALA A 246 9.85 37.88 2.46
N TYR A 247 10.33 36.83 3.12
CA TYR A 247 9.50 35.73 3.58
C TYR A 247 8.52 36.18 4.68
N GLY A 248 8.99 36.96 5.67
CA GLY A 248 8.13 37.44 6.75
C GLY A 248 6.97 38.31 6.29
N ILE A 249 7.18 39.16 5.28
CA ILE A 249 6.12 40.01 4.70
C ILE A 249 5.13 39.18 3.88
N ASN A 250 5.61 38.20 3.10
CA ASN A 250 4.73 37.29 2.36
C ASN A 250 3.90 36.45 3.32
N TRP A 251 4.52 35.86 4.34
CA TRP A 251 3.82 35.12 5.39
C TRP A 251 2.76 35.98 6.08
N LEU A 252 3.09 37.23 6.43
CA LEU A 252 2.12 38.16 7.03
C LEU A 252 0.96 38.47 6.08
N SER A 253 1.22 38.61 4.79
CA SER A 253 0.17 38.89 3.80
C SER A 253 -0.75 37.69 3.63
N SER A 254 -0.19 36.48 3.50
CA SER A 254 -0.94 35.22 3.49
C SER A 254 -1.74 35.03 4.78
N TYR A 255 -1.17 35.41 5.92
CA TYR A 255 -1.86 35.39 7.20
C TYR A 255 -3.14 36.23 7.12
N PHE A 256 -3.10 37.49 6.67
CA PHE A 256 -4.30 38.32 6.54
C PHE A 256 -5.33 37.82 5.52
N VAL A 257 -4.89 37.18 4.43
CA VAL A 257 -5.79 36.59 3.43
C VAL A 257 -6.53 35.38 4.01
N ASN A 258 -5.82 34.54 4.75
CA ASN A 258 -6.34 33.29 5.31
C ASN A 258 -6.91 33.48 6.73
N ARG A 259 -6.77 34.67 7.31
CA ARG A 259 -7.28 35.02 8.63
C ARG A 259 -8.81 34.97 8.61
N GLY A 260 -9.39 33.97 9.30
CA GLY A 260 -10.70 34.18 9.92
C GLY A 260 -10.56 35.04 11.18
N ASN A 261 -11.63 35.36 11.92
CA ASN A 261 -11.53 36.18 13.13
C ASN A 261 -10.80 35.46 14.29
N GLU A 262 -9.52 35.11 14.13
CA GLU A 262 -8.62 34.80 15.23
C GLU A 262 -8.49 36.08 16.08
N GLN A 263 -9.20 36.09 17.20
CA GLN A 263 -9.44 37.28 18.02
C GLN A 263 -8.31 37.60 19.02
N ASP A 264 -7.29 36.75 19.14
CA ASP A 264 -6.27 36.85 20.20
C ASP A 264 -4.83 36.86 19.65
N VAL A 265 -4.58 37.62 18.57
CA VAL A 265 -3.23 37.78 18.01
C VAL A 265 -2.69 39.17 18.29
N SER A 266 -1.50 39.20 18.86
CA SER A 266 -0.73 40.43 19.09
C SER A 266 0.45 40.47 18.13
N ALA A 267 0.69 41.64 17.54
CA ALA A 267 1.92 41.90 16.82
C ALA A 267 2.79 42.85 17.60
N PHE A 268 4.08 42.58 17.56
CA PHE A 268 5.11 43.43 18.12
C PHE A 268 6.13 43.81 17.07
N MET A 269 6.69 45.02 17.18
CA MET A 269 7.89 45.40 16.47
C MET A 269 8.97 45.75 17.48
N LEU A 270 10.07 45.00 17.43
CA LEU A 270 11.27 45.22 18.22
C LEU A 270 12.28 45.98 17.35
N ARG A 271 12.72 47.14 17.81
CA ARG A 271 13.78 47.94 17.17
C ARG A 271 14.99 48.05 18.08
N ILE A 272 16.15 47.78 17.50
CA ILE A 272 17.45 48.01 18.11
C ILE A 272 17.96 49.39 17.66
N VAL A 273 17.81 50.38 18.53
CA VAL A 273 18.18 51.78 18.28
C VAL A 273 19.70 51.91 18.19
N ASP A 274 20.19 52.55 17.14
CA ASP A 274 21.62 52.80 16.91
C ASP A 274 22.49 51.53 16.97
N LEU A 275 22.12 50.54 16.16
CA LEU A 275 22.89 49.30 15.97
C LEU A 275 24.34 49.56 15.53
N GLN A 276 24.63 50.72 14.91
CA GLN A 276 25.98 51.08 14.51
C GLN A 276 26.88 51.34 15.72
N THR A 277 26.42 52.14 16.69
CA THR A 277 27.15 52.37 17.94
C THR A 277 27.33 51.09 18.75
N ILE A 278 26.31 50.22 18.77
CA ILE A 278 26.42 48.89 19.40
C ILE A 278 27.53 48.06 18.75
N ASN A 279 27.58 48.00 17.41
CA ASN A 279 28.61 47.28 16.69
C ASN A 279 30.02 47.83 16.95
N LEU A 280 30.17 49.14 17.13
CA LEU A 280 31.44 49.77 17.48
C LEU A 280 31.86 49.47 18.93
N THR A 281 30.89 49.33 19.83
CA THR A 281 31.16 49.14 21.27
C THR A 281 31.38 47.67 21.63
N LEU A 282 30.50 46.77 21.19
CA LEU A 282 30.57 45.33 21.48
C LEU A 282 31.41 44.55 20.47
N GLY A 283 31.60 45.10 19.27
CA GLY A 283 32.17 44.39 18.12
C GLY A 283 31.11 43.54 17.41
N ARG A 284 31.18 43.49 16.08
CA ARG A 284 30.18 42.82 15.23
C ARG A 284 29.90 41.38 15.61
N VAL A 285 30.93 40.60 15.94
CA VAL A 285 30.76 39.17 16.32
C VAL A 285 29.91 39.02 17.58
N ASN A 286 30.11 39.88 18.60
CA ASN A 286 29.32 39.82 19.83
C ASN A 286 27.92 40.40 19.63
N THR A 287 27.77 41.43 18.80
CA THR A 287 26.46 41.97 18.41
C THR A 287 25.63 40.92 17.68
N ASP A 288 26.23 40.23 16.70
CA ASP A 288 25.58 39.15 15.97
C ASP A 288 25.18 38.00 16.89
N ALA A 289 26.07 37.59 17.82
CA ALA A 289 25.78 36.56 18.81
C ALA A 289 24.63 36.97 19.75
N TRP A 290 24.59 38.23 20.18
CA TRP A 290 23.49 38.78 20.98
C TRP A 290 22.17 38.74 20.22
N LEU A 291 22.12 39.26 18.99
CA LEU A 291 20.91 39.23 18.17
C LEU A 291 20.41 37.81 17.92
N GLN A 292 21.33 36.87 17.64
CA GLN A 292 21.00 35.46 17.47
C GLN A 292 20.41 34.85 18.76
N LYS A 293 21.01 35.16 19.92
CA LYS A 293 20.51 34.69 21.21
C LYS A 293 19.13 35.27 21.52
N THR A 294 18.91 36.56 21.26
CA THR A 294 17.60 37.22 21.41
C THR A 294 16.52 36.54 20.59
N VAL A 295 16.78 36.29 19.30
CA VAL A 295 15.82 35.58 18.42
C VAL A 295 15.57 34.15 18.92
N THR A 296 16.62 33.45 19.38
CA THR A 296 16.51 32.08 19.89
C THR A 296 15.61 32.00 21.12
N GLU A 297 15.79 32.90 22.08
CA GLU A 297 14.96 32.96 23.30
C GLU A 297 13.52 33.34 22.98
N ILE A 298 13.31 34.31 22.08
CA ILE A 298 11.95 34.69 21.68
C ILE A 298 11.21 33.53 21.01
N LYS A 299 11.89 32.72 20.19
CA LYS A 299 11.28 31.52 19.58
C LYS A 299 10.80 30.48 20.61
N GLN A 300 11.31 30.52 21.84
CA GLN A 300 10.85 29.63 22.92
C GLN A 300 9.58 30.14 23.61
N ILE A 301 9.17 31.38 23.37
CA ILE A 301 7.90 31.90 23.87
C ILE A 301 6.77 31.11 23.19
N SER A 302 5.88 30.57 24.01
CA SER A 302 4.71 29.83 23.52
C SER A 302 3.80 30.76 22.69
N GLY A 303 3.20 30.20 21.63
CA GLY A 303 2.33 30.95 20.71
C GLY A 303 3.02 31.86 19.70
N VAL A 304 4.35 32.01 19.69
CA VAL A 304 5.04 32.76 18.63
C VAL A 304 4.82 32.08 17.28
N ARG A 305 4.08 32.74 16.38
CA ARG A 305 3.83 32.28 15.00
C ARG A 305 4.84 32.83 14.01
N LEU A 306 5.32 34.05 14.25
CA LEU A 306 6.26 34.74 13.37
C LEU A 306 7.33 35.44 14.19
N ILE A 307 8.59 35.29 13.78
CA ILE A 307 9.66 36.24 14.08
C ILE A 307 10.44 36.51 12.80
N SER A 308 10.39 37.74 12.31
CA SER A 308 11.05 38.14 11.06
C SER A 308 11.95 39.34 11.29
N ARG A 309 13.19 39.28 10.80
CA ARG A 309 14.11 40.40 10.74
C ARG A 309 13.81 41.21 9.47
N LEU A 310 13.20 42.38 9.65
CA LEU A 310 12.78 43.25 8.56
C LEU A 310 13.95 44.04 7.95
N ASN A 311 14.96 44.34 8.75
CA ASN A 311 16.21 44.99 8.37
C ASN A 311 17.27 44.76 9.46
N GLY A 312 18.39 45.48 9.43
CA GLY A 312 19.46 45.32 10.42
C GLY A 312 19.00 45.43 11.88
N SER A 313 18.10 46.36 12.20
CA SER A 313 17.70 46.69 13.58
C SER A 313 16.29 46.24 13.96
N ASP A 314 15.44 45.93 12.98
CA ASP A 314 14.00 45.77 13.22
C ASP A 314 13.54 44.33 13.07
N PHE A 315 12.76 43.88 14.04
CA PHE A 315 12.17 42.56 14.08
C PHE A 315 10.65 42.68 14.24
N LEU A 316 9.91 41.95 13.41
CA LEU A 316 8.47 41.79 13.50
C LEU A 316 8.16 40.47 14.21
N LEU A 317 7.22 40.50 15.14
CA LEU A 317 6.76 39.34 15.87
C LEU A 317 5.25 39.24 15.79
N LEU A 318 4.72 38.03 15.59
CA LEU A 318 3.30 37.73 15.82
C LEU A 318 3.19 36.59 16.82
N ILE A 319 2.33 36.79 17.80
CA ILE A 319 2.07 35.84 18.89
C ILE A 319 0.57 35.56 18.95
N ASP A 320 0.22 34.29 18.83
CA ASP A 320 -1.13 33.72 18.94
C ASP A 320 -1.29 33.10 20.33
N GLU A 321 -1.52 33.97 21.33
CA GLU A 321 -1.72 33.53 22.72
C GLU A 321 -2.80 34.35 23.41
N ASN A 322 -3.56 33.66 24.27
CA ASN A 322 -4.69 34.18 25.04
C ASN A 322 -4.23 34.97 26.29
N HIS A 323 -3.26 35.87 26.12
CA HIS A 323 -2.75 36.76 27.16
C HIS A 323 -3.00 38.21 26.76
N ASP A 324 -3.28 39.07 27.75
CA ASP A 324 -3.40 40.51 27.56
C ASP A 324 -2.14 41.11 26.92
N LEU A 325 -2.31 42.02 25.95
CA LEU A 325 -1.23 42.63 25.16
C LEU A 325 -0.10 43.17 26.05
N ASN A 326 -0.44 43.80 27.18
CA ASN A 326 0.54 44.37 28.08
C ASN A 326 1.35 43.29 28.81
N SER A 327 0.69 42.21 29.25
CA SER A 327 1.37 41.07 29.89
C SER A 327 2.37 40.40 28.94
N GLN A 328 1.99 40.20 27.67
CA GLN A 328 2.88 39.67 26.64
C GLN A 328 4.06 40.60 26.38
N ALA A 329 3.80 41.90 26.22
CA ALA A 329 4.84 42.87 25.93
C ALA A 329 5.89 42.97 27.05
N VAL A 330 5.43 42.94 28.31
CA VAL A 330 6.31 42.95 29.49
C VAL A 330 7.16 41.67 29.53
N ALA A 331 6.58 40.50 29.27
CA ALA A 331 7.32 39.24 29.24
C ALA A 331 8.40 39.23 28.14
N ILE A 332 8.06 39.68 26.92
CA ILE A 332 9.00 39.80 25.81
C ILE A 332 10.13 40.76 26.17
N LEU A 333 9.80 41.95 26.69
CA LEU A 333 10.80 42.95 27.04
C LEU A 333 11.73 42.48 28.17
N GLN A 334 11.19 41.82 29.20
CA GLN A 334 11.97 41.21 30.28
C GLN A 334 12.93 40.14 29.75
N LEU A 335 12.46 39.29 28.84
CA LEU A 335 13.29 38.28 28.20
C LEU A 335 14.44 38.93 27.42
N ILE A 336 14.14 39.93 26.58
CA ILE A 336 15.14 40.63 25.78
C ILE A 336 16.17 41.33 26.68
N ASN A 337 15.72 41.99 27.76
CA ASN A 337 16.61 42.65 28.71
C ASN A 337 17.50 41.65 29.47
N THR A 338 16.96 40.48 29.83
CA THR A 338 17.75 39.40 30.46
C THR A 338 18.83 38.89 29.51
N VAL A 339 18.52 38.75 28.23
CA VAL A 339 19.52 38.39 27.21
C VAL A 339 20.54 39.53 27.06
N ALA A 340 20.10 40.78 27.03
CA ALA A 340 20.98 41.94 26.94
C ALA A 340 21.98 42.01 28.11
N ASP A 341 21.54 41.72 29.35
CA ASP A 341 22.38 41.68 30.55
C ASP A 341 23.54 40.69 30.45
N SER A 342 23.36 39.60 29.69
CA SER A 342 24.43 38.60 29.49
C SER A 342 25.56 39.10 28.59
N TYR A 343 25.37 40.23 27.87
CA TYR A 343 26.37 40.84 27.01
C TYR A 343 26.82 42.22 27.53
N SER A 344 25.88 43.14 27.78
CA SER A 344 26.14 44.47 28.34
C SER A 344 24.85 45.17 28.77
N SER A 345 24.85 45.77 29.96
CA SER A 345 23.72 46.56 30.47
C SER A 345 23.44 47.83 29.65
N VAL A 346 24.42 48.32 28.87
CA VAL A 346 24.24 49.50 27.99
C VAL A 346 23.20 49.24 26.90
N LEU A 347 22.95 47.97 26.56
CA LEU A 347 22.00 47.58 25.51
C LEU A 347 20.54 47.89 25.86
N HIS A 348 20.19 48.06 27.14
CA HIS A 348 18.82 48.37 27.57
C HIS A 348 18.31 49.66 26.91
N ASP A 349 19.13 50.70 26.89
CA ASP A 349 18.74 52.01 26.35
C ASP A 349 18.54 52.00 24.82
N HIS A 350 18.98 50.92 24.16
CA HIS A 350 18.89 50.73 22.72
C HIS A 350 17.75 49.79 22.31
N ILE A 351 16.93 49.31 23.22
CA ILE A 351 15.81 48.40 22.91
C ILE A 351 14.50 49.18 22.94
N THR A 352 13.74 49.11 21.85
CA THR A 352 12.37 49.61 21.80
C THR A 352 11.45 48.51 21.31
N LEU A 353 10.44 48.17 22.09
CA LEU A 353 9.36 47.26 21.75
C LEU A 353 8.07 48.06 21.60
N VAL A 354 7.39 47.87 20.47
CA VAL A 354 6.02 48.37 20.31
C VAL A 354 5.08 47.22 20.02
N GLY A 355 3.81 47.36 20.40
CA GLY A 355 2.83 46.30 20.22
C GLY A 355 1.43 46.82 19.92
N SER A 356 0.69 46.07 19.12
CA SER A 356 -0.72 46.32 18.82
C SER A 356 -1.46 44.99 18.74
N GLU A 357 -2.69 44.99 19.24
CA GLU A 357 -3.64 43.91 18.93
C GLU A 357 -4.02 43.97 17.45
N LEU A 358 -4.23 42.82 16.82
CA LEU A 358 -4.61 42.72 15.40
C LEU A 358 -6.13 42.83 15.18
N THR A 359 -6.94 43.02 16.22
CA THR A 359 -8.41 43.02 16.15
C THR A 359 -8.98 44.09 15.22
N ASP A 360 -8.31 45.25 15.09
CA ASP A 360 -8.74 46.39 14.26
C ASP A 360 -7.89 46.57 12.97
N VAL A 361 -7.20 45.52 12.53
CA VAL A 361 -6.28 45.57 11.38
C VAL A 361 -6.69 44.57 10.29
N ASP A 362 -6.92 45.07 9.08
CA ASP A 362 -7.46 44.29 7.95
C ASP A 362 -6.39 43.87 6.93
N SER A 363 -5.17 44.40 7.04
CA SER A 363 -4.08 44.06 6.11
C SER A 363 -2.70 44.16 6.72
N SER A 364 -1.73 43.45 6.11
CA SER A 364 -0.31 43.52 6.45
C SER A 364 0.23 44.95 6.38
N SER A 365 -0.18 45.70 5.36
CA SER A 365 0.23 47.10 5.16
C SER A 365 -0.27 48.03 6.27
N GLN A 366 -1.52 47.85 6.72
CA GLN A 366 -2.09 48.62 7.82
C GLN A 366 -1.40 48.27 9.14
N LEU A 367 -1.11 46.99 9.40
CA LEU A 367 -0.40 46.58 10.60
C LEU A 367 0.98 47.24 10.71
N LEU A 368 1.76 47.16 9.62
CA LEU A 368 3.09 47.75 9.58
C LEU A 368 3.04 49.26 9.77
N SER A 369 2.05 49.94 9.17
CA SER A 369 1.86 51.38 9.37
C SER A 369 1.52 51.74 10.83
N VAL A 370 0.67 50.94 11.49
CA VAL A 370 0.36 51.14 12.93
C VAL A 370 1.62 50.97 13.78
N LEU A 371 2.38 49.89 13.56
CA LEU A 371 3.62 49.63 14.31
C LEU A 371 4.70 50.70 14.06
N ASP A 372 4.84 51.17 12.81
CA ASP A 372 5.78 52.25 12.46
C ASP A 372 5.42 53.57 13.17
N ASN A 373 4.12 53.92 13.23
CA ASN A 373 3.66 55.10 13.96
C ASN A 373 3.93 54.98 15.46
N LEU A 374 3.73 53.79 16.05
CA LEU A 374 4.06 53.54 17.45
C LEU A 374 5.56 53.66 17.70
N LEU A 375 6.40 53.15 16.81
CA LEU A 375 7.86 53.30 16.90
C LEU A 375 8.28 54.77 16.84
N ALA A 376 7.74 55.54 15.90
CA ALA A 376 8.01 56.98 15.81
C ALA A 376 7.63 57.70 17.11
N SER A 377 6.49 57.35 17.71
CA SER A 377 6.05 57.90 19.00
C SER A 377 6.94 57.47 20.18
N ALA A 378 7.47 56.25 20.15
CA ALA A 378 8.40 55.74 21.16
C ALA A 378 9.72 56.50 21.10
N GLN A 379 10.25 56.72 19.89
CA GLN A 379 11.53 57.40 19.66
C GLN A 379 11.49 58.90 19.98
N ALA A 380 10.30 59.53 19.95
CA ALA A 380 10.13 60.91 20.37
C ALA A 380 10.33 61.11 21.89
N ILE A 381 10.30 60.03 22.67
CA ILE A 381 10.47 60.04 24.13
C ILE A 381 11.78 59.31 24.46
N ALA A 382 12.76 60.03 25.01
CA ALA A 382 14.05 59.45 25.37
C ALA A 382 13.87 58.24 26.31
N ASN A 383 14.58 57.14 25.99
CA ASN A 383 14.64 55.89 26.76
C ASN A 383 13.27 55.19 26.95
N LYS A 384 12.30 55.45 26.07
CA LYS A 384 11.01 54.73 26.12
C LYS A 384 11.14 53.36 25.44
N GLN A 385 11.21 52.31 26.26
CA GLN A 385 11.36 50.93 25.77
C GLN A 385 10.05 50.27 25.34
N LEU A 386 8.88 50.75 25.79
CA LEU A 386 7.59 50.11 25.52
C LEU A 386 6.50 51.11 25.14
N VAL A 387 5.85 50.88 24.00
CA VAL A 387 4.63 51.58 23.57
C VAL A 387 3.60 50.59 23.05
N LEU A 388 2.39 50.64 23.59
CA LEU A 388 1.31 49.73 23.22
C LEU A 388 0.11 50.49 22.69
N ASN A 389 -0.55 49.91 21.70
CA ASN A 389 -1.85 50.31 21.20
C ASN A 389 -2.88 49.20 21.52
N PRO A 390 -3.52 49.25 22.70
CA PRO A 390 -4.63 48.35 22.99
C PRO A 390 -5.79 48.64 22.04
N SER A 391 -6.49 47.61 21.55
CA SER A 391 -7.57 47.83 20.59
C SER A 391 -8.72 48.65 21.19
N GLY A 392 -9.38 49.44 20.33
CA GLY A 392 -10.48 50.33 20.73
C GLY A 392 -11.85 49.66 20.67
N ARG A 393 -11.94 48.43 20.16
CA ARG A 393 -13.22 47.77 19.87
C ARG A 393 -13.13 46.26 20.07
N ARG A 394 -13.58 45.78 21.24
CA ARG A 394 -14.08 44.40 21.37
C ARG A 394 -15.38 44.27 20.58
N VAL A 395 -15.32 43.99 19.29
CA VAL A 395 -16.52 43.54 18.55
C VAL A 395 -16.66 42.03 18.77
N ASN A 396 -17.05 41.66 19.99
CA ASN A 396 -17.54 40.32 20.30
C ASN A 396 -18.96 40.20 19.74
N LYS A 397 -19.20 39.26 18.82
CA LYS A 397 -20.58 38.88 18.41
C LYS A 397 -21.31 38.06 19.49
N LEU A 398 -20.56 37.37 20.36
CA LEU A 398 -21.02 36.69 21.58
C LEU A 398 -20.05 37.08 22.70
N ASN A 399 -20.56 37.47 23.87
CA ASN A 399 -19.78 38.24 24.85
C ASN A 399 -19.04 37.36 25.89
N ASP A 400 -19.32 36.06 25.95
CA ASP A 400 -18.83 35.17 27.01
C ASP A 400 -18.37 33.79 26.49
N SER A 401 -17.31 33.25 27.08
CA SER A 401 -16.79 31.89 26.85
C SER A 401 -17.86 30.82 27.12
N SER A 402 -18.73 31.02 28.11
CA SER A 402 -19.82 30.10 28.41
C SER A 402 -20.89 30.07 27.33
N GLU A 403 -21.14 31.20 26.68
CA GLU A 403 -22.09 31.30 25.56
C GLU A 403 -21.55 30.56 24.32
N TRP A 404 -20.26 30.71 24.02
CA TRP A 404 -19.60 29.96 22.95
C TRP A 404 -19.65 28.45 23.17
N PHE A 405 -19.33 27.98 24.39
CA PHE A 405 -19.40 26.56 24.70
C PHE A 405 -20.81 26.00 24.51
N ALA A 406 -21.83 26.71 25.01
CA ALA A 406 -23.23 26.31 24.87
C ALA A 406 -23.65 26.24 23.39
N LYS A 407 -23.29 27.24 22.57
CA LYS A 407 -23.67 27.29 21.15
C LYS A 407 -22.97 26.23 20.30
N ILE A 408 -21.68 25.99 20.51
CA ILE A 408 -20.96 24.92 19.81
C ILE A 408 -21.53 23.55 20.21
N SER A 409 -21.81 23.34 21.50
CA SER A 409 -22.39 22.08 21.99
C SER A 409 -23.81 21.85 21.45
N GLU A 410 -24.65 22.89 21.42
CA GLU A 410 -25.99 22.83 20.82
C GLU A 410 -25.92 22.48 19.32
N ALA A 411 -24.96 23.07 18.61
CA ALA A 411 -24.76 22.81 17.19
C ALA A 411 -24.30 21.38 16.90
N LEU A 412 -23.40 20.83 17.73
CA LEU A 412 -22.97 19.44 17.65
C LEU A 412 -24.12 18.46 17.93
N ALA A 413 -24.99 18.78 18.87
CA ALA A 413 -26.15 17.92 19.20
C ALA A 413 -27.27 17.99 18.15
N GLY A 414 -27.35 19.09 17.39
CA GLY A 414 -28.44 19.37 16.44
C GLY A 414 -28.05 19.30 14.96
N ASP A 415 -26.90 18.71 14.61
CA ASP A 415 -26.39 18.62 13.23
C ASP A 415 -26.36 19.96 12.47
N LYS A 416 -26.02 21.06 13.16
CA LYS A 416 -26.06 22.43 12.59
C LYS A 416 -24.77 22.86 11.88
N PHE A 417 -23.81 21.95 11.72
CA PHE A 417 -22.57 22.21 10.99
C PHE A 417 -22.76 21.96 9.50
N GLU A 418 -22.36 22.94 8.70
CA GLU A 418 -22.42 22.90 7.24
C GLU A 418 -21.04 23.19 6.66
N ALA A 419 -20.93 23.18 5.32
CA ALA A 419 -19.71 23.55 4.62
C ALA A 419 -20.01 24.45 3.41
N ALA A 420 -19.18 25.47 3.21
CA ALA A 420 -19.04 26.16 1.95
C ALA A 420 -17.99 25.45 1.09
N PHE A 421 -18.22 25.37 -0.22
CA PHE A 421 -17.42 24.57 -1.13
C PHE A 421 -16.59 25.43 -2.08
N PHE A 422 -15.27 25.24 -2.09
CA PHE A 422 -14.34 26.00 -2.93
C PHE A 422 -13.69 25.07 -3.97
N PRO A 423 -13.67 25.43 -5.26
CA PRO A 423 -13.21 24.53 -6.31
C PRO A 423 -11.68 24.42 -6.34
N VAL A 424 -11.18 23.19 -6.31
CA VAL A 424 -9.81 22.85 -6.67
C VAL A 424 -9.81 22.36 -8.11
N LYS A 425 -9.19 23.12 -9.01
CA LYS A 425 -9.19 22.83 -10.45
C LYS A 425 -7.81 22.35 -10.88
N LEU A 426 -7.79 21.39 -11.81
CA LEU A 426 -6.58 21.00 -12.52
C LEU A 426 -6.25 22.03 -13.61
N THR A 427 -5.03 22.00 -14.14
CA THR A 427 -4.58 22.91 -15.22
C THR A 427 -5.43 22.82 -16.49
N ASN A 428 -6.08 21.68 -16.73
CA ASN A 428 -7.06 21.51 -17.81
C ASN A 428 -8.47 22.03 -17.47
N SER A 429 -8.62 22.81 -16.40
CA SER A 429 -9.88 23.33 -15.84
C SER A 429 -10.87 22.28 -15.33
N GLN A 430 -10.51 20.99 -15.29
CA GLN A 430 -11.36 19.97 -14.68
C GLN A 430 -11.37 20.11 -13.16
N LEU A 431 -12.54 19.90 -12.56
CA LEU A 431 -12.68 19.88 -11.11
C LEU A 431 -12.02 18.62 -10.55
N LEU A 432 -11.00 18.80 -9.70
CA LEU A 432 -10.42 17.72 -8.92
C LEU A 432 -11.38 17.37 -7.78
N HIS A 433 -11.65 18.34 -6.92
CA HIS A 433 -12.63 18.28 -5.83
C HIS A 433 -13.05 19.68 -5.38
N GLN A 434 -14.04 19.75 -4.50
CA GLN A 434 -14.39 20.96 -3.76
C GLN A 434 -13.90 20.85 -2.33
N GLU A 435 -13.14 21.83 -1.88
CA GLU A 435 -12.70 21.91 -0.50
C GLU A 435 -13.86 22.39 0.39
N ALA A 436 -14.15 21.62 1.44
CA ALA A 436 -15.18 21.90 2.41
C ALA A 436 -14.64 22.82 3.51
N MET A 437 -15.15 24.05 3.55
CA MET A 437 -14.85 25.03 4.58
C MET A 437 -16.02 25.14 5.54
N MET A 438 -15.81 24.77 6.80
CA MET A 438 -16.85 24.75 7.83
C MET A 438 -17.62 26.08 7.91
N ARG A 439 -18.95 25.94 8.05
CA ARG A 439 -19.88 27.01 8.40
C ARG A 439 -20.72 26.57 9.58
N LEU A 440 -21.04 27.51 10.46
CA LEU A 440 -21.92 27.30 11.59
C LEU A 440 -22.97 28.40 11.64
N THR A 441 -24.25 28.03 11.64
CA THR A 441 -25.34 29.00 11.75
C THR A 441 -25.75 29.18 13.21
N VAL A 442 -25.53 30.38 13.75
CA VAL A 442 -25.95 30.78 15.11
C VAL A 442 -26.82 32.02 15.02
N ASN A 443 -28.03 31.97 15.60
CA ASN A 443 -28.97 33.09 15.61
C ASN A 443 -29.23 33.72 14.22
N ASN A 444 -29.34 32.88 13.18
CA ASN A 444 -29.47 33.26 11.76
C ASN A 444 -28.26 33.97 11.13
N GLU A 445 -27.12 34.04 11.83
CA GLU A 445 -25.85 34.46 11.24
C GLU A 445 -24.99 33.25 10.90
N VAL A 446 -24.37 33.28 9.72
CA VAL A 446 -23.43 32.25 9.28
C VAL A 446 -22.01 32.63 9.73
N LEU A 447 -21.47 31.85 10.65
CA LEU A 447 -20.10 31.95 11.16
C LEU A 447 -19.16 31.11 10.30
N ARG A 448 -17.94 31.61 10.09
CA ARG A 448 -16.87 30.95 9.34
C ARG A 448 -16.00 30.12 10.28
N ALA A 449 -15.14 29.28 9.70
CA ALA A 449 -14.22 28.45 10.46
C ALA A 449 -13.37 29.24 11.48
N GLY A 450 -12.74 30.35 11.07
CA GLY A 450 -11.91 31.12 12.00
C GLY A 450 -12.68 31.87 13.10
N ASP A 451 -14.01 32.02 12.99
CA ASP A 451 -14.82 32.55 14.10
C ASP A 451 -15.01 31.50 15.22
N VAL A 452 -14.95 30.21 14.87
CA VAL A 452 -15.41 29.09 15.73
C VAL A 452 -14.25 28.21 16.21
N LEU A 453 -13.27 27.92 15.34
CA LEU A 453 -12.25 26.91 15.61
C LEU A 453 -11.34 27.24 16.80
N GLY A 454 -11.06 28.53 17.06
CA GLY A 454 -10.29 28.96 18.23
C GLY A 454 -10.98 28.57 19.55
N TRP A 455 -12.29 28.81 19.64
CA TRP A 455 -13.12 28.39 20.77
C TRP A 455 -13.24 26.87 20.87
N ALA A 456 -13.47 26.20 19.74
CA ALA A 456 -13.55 24.75 19.71
C ALA A 456 -12.26 24.08 20.21
N LYS A 457 -11.09 24.64 19.86
CA LYS A 457 -9.79 24.19 20.36
C LYS A 457 -9.70 24.34 21.88
N ARG A 458 -10.09 25.50 22.41
CA ARG A 458 -10.11 25.78 23.86
C ARG A 458 -11.00 24.80 24.64
N PHE A 459 -12.11 24.38 24.05
CA PHE A 459 -13.05 23.45 24.68
C PHE A 459 -12.79 21.98 24.33
N ASN A 460 -11.72 21.68 23.58
CA ASN A 460 -11.39 20.34 23.10
C ASN A 460 -12.52 19.67 22.28
N LEU A 461 -13.25 20.47 21.49
CA LEU A 461 -14.37 20.05 20.64
C LEU A 461 -14.00 19.93 19.16
N LEU A 462 -12.74 20.17 18.78
CA LEU A 462 -12.30 20.15 17.38
C LEU A 462 -12.60 18.82 16.68
N ALA A 463 -12.30 17.69 17.32
CA ALA A 463 -12.54 16.38 16.72
C ALA A 463 -14.04 16.07 16.53
N ASP A 464 -14.90 16.56 17.43
CA ASP A 464 -16.35 16.38 17.31
C ASP A 464 -16.90 17.24 16.15
N ILE A 465 -16.37 18.45 15.98
CA ILE A 465 -16.69 19.31 14.83
C ILE A 465 -16.22 18.68 13.52
N ASP A 466 -14.99 18.19 13.46
CA ASP A 466 -14.44 17.51 12.30
C ASP A 466 -15.34 16.34 11.87
N MET A 467 -15.80 15.53 12.83
CA MET A 467 -16.75 14.44 12.59
C MET A 467 -18.10 14.94 12.06
N ALA A 468 -18.64 16.02 12.62
CA ALA A 468 -19.91 16.60 12.18
C ALA A 468 -19.83 17.12 10.74
N VAL A 469 -18.76 17.86 10.41
CA VAL A 469 -18.53 18.39 9.05
C VAL A 469 -18.28 17.25 8.05
N LEU A 470 -17.53 16.21 8.44
CA LEU A 470 -17.34 15.02 7.61
C LEU A 470 -18.68 14.34 7.31
N GLN A 471 -19.52 14.15 8.32
CA GLN A 471 -20.83 13.51 8.15
C GLN A 471 -21.73 14.33 7.21
N TYR A 472 -21.72 15.67 7.35
CA TYR A 472 -22.39 16.57 6.41
C TYR A 472 -21.88 16.37 4.98
N CYS A 473 -20.55 16.33 4.79
CA CYS A 473 -19.95 16.16 3.46
C CYS A 473 -20.25 14.80 2.83
N ILE A 474 -20.25 13.72 3.61
CA ILE A 474 -20.66 12.39 3.15
C ILE A 474 -22.12 12.40 2.69
N ASN A 475 -23.02 13.07 3.43
CA ASN A 475 -24.41 13.21 3.02
C ASN A 475 -24.53 13.98 1.68
N GLN A 476 -23.74 15.03 1.48
CA GLN A 476 -23.68 15.76 0.21
C GLN A 476 -23.19 14.87 -0.95
N LEU A 477 -22.15 14.06 -0.73
CA LEU A 477 -21.64 13.12 -1.73
C LEU A 477 -22.68 12.07 -2.11
N SER A 478 -23.42 11.53 -1.14
CA SER A 478 -24.49 10.55 -1.37
C SER A 478 -25.65 11.13 -2.18
N ASN A 479 -25.97 12.41 -1.98
CA ASN A 479 -27.06 13.08 -2.69
C ASN A 479 -26.68 13.59 -4.09
N ASN A 480 -25.39 13.78 -4.37
CA ASN A 480 -24.90 14.25 -5.67
C ASN A 480 -23.74 13.39 -6.19
N PRO A 481 -23.99 12.47 -7.15
CA PRO A 481 -22.95 11.62 -7.74
C PRO A 481 -21.82 12.36 -8.46
N ALA A 482 -22.06 13.60 -8.92
CA ALA A 482 -21.06 14.41 -9.61
C ALA A 482 -20.11 15.15 -8.65
N SER A 483 -20.50 15.29 -7.37
CA SER A 483 -19.68 15.98 -6.37
C SER A 483 -18.46 15.16 -5.98
N ARG A 484 -17.34 15.86 -5.76
CA ARG A 484 -16.12 15.37 -5.14
C ARG A 484 -15.73 16.36 -4.07
N ILE A 485 -15.46 15.91 -2.85
CA ILE A 485 -15.30 16.80 -1.70
C ILE A 485 -14.04 16.43 -0.93
N ALA A 486 -13.23 17.42 -0.57
CA ALA A 486 -12.16 17.28 0.40
C ALA A 486 -12.58 17.89 1.74
N VAL A 487 -12.37 17.13 2.83
CA VAL A 487 -12.68 17.56 4.19
C VAL A 487 -11.38 17.77 4.95
N ASN A 488 -11.27 18.93 5.59
CA ASN A 488 -10.16 19.27 6.46
C ASN A 488 -10.35 18.63 7.85
N LEU A 489 -9.33 17.95 8.35
CA LEU A 489 -9.29 17.40 9.71
C LEU A 489 -8.17 18.04 10.55
N SER A 490 -8.44 18.24 11.83
CA SER A 490 -7.54 18.86 12.80
C SER A 490 -6.54 17.87 13.42
N ASP A 491 -5.52 18.38 14.12
CA ASP A 491 -4.61 17.55 14.91
C ASP A 491 -5.31 16.79 16.06
N ALA A 492 -6.45 17.31 16.55
CA ALA A 492 -7.27 16.64 17.55
C ALA A 492 -7.88 15.33 17.02
N SER A 493 -8.34 15.32 15.76
CA SER A 493 -8.84 14.11 15.10
C SER A 493 -7.72 13.09 14.84
N LEU A 494 -6.55 13.57 14.44
CA LEU A 494 -5.40 12.73 14.12
C LEU A 494 -4.72 12.09 15.33
N SER A 495 -4.69 12.81 16.46
CA SER A 495 -4.05 12.33 17.69
C SER A 495 -4.95 11.40 18.51
N ASN A 496 -6.27 11.39 18.24
CA ASN A 496 -7.24 10.64 19.02
C ASN A 496 -7.61 9.31 18.35
N ILE A 497 -7.07 8.22 18.90
CA ILE A 497 -7.34 6.86 18.40
C ILE A 497 -8.84 6.49 18.41
N SER A 498 -9.62 7.01 19.36
CA SER A 498 -11.06 6.75 19.42
C SER A 498 -11.80 7.41 18.25
N VAL A 499 -11.31 8.56 17.79
CA VAL A 499 -11.84 9.25 16.59
C VAL A 499 -11.51 8.44 15.34
N HIS A 500 -10.32 7.84 15.26
CA HIS A 500 -9.98 6.94 14.15
C HIS A 500 -10.98 5.78 14.05
N TYR A 501 -11.33 5.11 15.17
CA TYR A 501 -12.34 4.04 15.14
C TYR A 501 -13.72 4.55 14.71
N LYS A 502 -14.14 5.74 15.15
CA LYS A 502 -15.40 6.35 14.70
C LYS A 502 -15.38 6.64 13.19
N LEU A 503 -14.29 7.18 12.66
CA LEU A 503 -14.10 7.42 11.23
C LEU A 503 -14.22 6.12 10.43
N MET A 504 -13.52 5.06 10.84
CA MET A 504 -13.62 3.76 10.15
C MET A 504 -15.04 3.20 10.18
N ALA A 505 -15.75 3.32 11.30
CA ALA A 505 -17.14 2.88 11.41
C ALA A 505 -18.07 3.67 10.49
N VAL A 506 -17.86 4.98 10.35
CA VAL A 506 -18.58 5.82 9.37
C VAL A 506 -18.28 5.34 7.95
N PHE A 507 -17.01 5.11 7.60
CA PHE A 507 -16.62 4.66 6.27
C PHE A 507 -17.14 3.24 5.95
N ASP A 508 -17.10 2.30 6.89
CA ASP A 508 -17.66 0.95 6.71
C ASP A 508 -19.16 0.96 6.41
N ALA A 509 -19.89 2.00 6.85
CA ALA A 509 -21.31 2.18 6.58
C ALA A 509 -21.63 2.84 5.22
N GLN A 510 -20.62 3.36 4.49
CA GLN A 510 -20.84 4.05 3.21
C GLN A 510 -20.54 3.18 1.99
N PRO A 511 -21.26 3.37 0.87
CA PRO A 511 -20.90 2.78 -0.41
C PRO A 511 -19.50 3.18 -0.88
N ALA A 512 -18.79 2.26 -1.53
CA ALA A 512 -17.42 2.48 -2.00
C ALA A 512 -17.30 3.62 -3.04
N ASP A 513 -18.35 3.89 -3.83
CA ASP A 513 -18.37 4.97 -4.81
C ASP A 513 -18.51 6.37 -4.18
N VAL A 514 -19.14 6.46 -3.00
CA VAL A 514 -19.22 7.70 -2.20
C VAL A 514 -17.84 8.00 -1.63
N LEU A 515 -17.18 7.00 -1.04
CA LEU A 515 -15.85 7.14 -0.45
C LEU A 515 -14.76 7.43 -1.47
N ALA A 516 -14.85 6.87 -2.68
CA ALA A 516 -13.92 7.16 -3.77
C ALA A 516 -13.99 8.61 -4.30
N ARG A 517 -14.97 9.39 -3.86
CA ARG A 517 -15.14 10.83 -4.18
C ARG A 517 -14.86 11.73 -2.98
N LEU A 518 -14.50 11.15 -1.84
CA LEU A 518 -14.08 11.84 -0.64
C LEU A 518 -12.55 11.92 -0.61
N ALA A 519 -12.05 13.10 -0.29
CA ALA A 519 -10.66 13.31 0.10
C ALA A 519 -10.58 13.85 1.54
N ILE A 520 -9.48 13.55 2.21
CA ILE A 520 -9.18 14.05 3.55
C ILE A 520 -7.89 14.86 3.49
N GLU A 521 -7.92 16.05 4.08
CA GLU A 521 -6.79 16.96 4.10
C GLU A 521 -6.37 17.29 5.53
N PHE A 522 -5.05 17.35 5.75
CA PHE A 522 -4.46 17.81 7.02
C PHE A 522 -3.47 18.94 6.75
N ASP A 523 -3.35 19.87 7.69
CA ASP A 523 -2.28 20.87 7.69
C ASP A 523 -0.90 20.19 7.85
N GLU A 524 0.11 20.68 7.14
CA GLU A 524 1.50 20.24 7.27
C GLU A 524 1.98 20.18 8.74
N HIS A 525 1.71 21.22 9.54
CA HIS A 525 2.13 21.29 10.93
C HIS A 525 1.46 20.21 11.78
N HIS A 526 0.18 19.89 11.52
CA HIS A 526 -0.51 18.82 12.23
C HIS A 526 0.11 17.46 11.93
N VAL A 527 0.43 17.23 10.65
CA VAL A 527 1.04 15.99 10.19
C VAL A 527 2.46 15.82 10.77
N ILE A 528 3.28 16.87 10.74
CA ILE A 528 4.64 16.84 11.30
C ILE A 528 4.63 16.63 12.81
N LYS A 529 3.66 17.20 13.52
CA LYS A 529 3.51 17.01 14.97
C LYS A 529 3.05 15.59 15.33
N GLN A 530 2.22 14.95 14.49
CA GLN A 530 1.56 13.66 14.77
C GLN A 530 1.97 12.56 13.77
N GLN A 531 3.24 12.52 13.38
CA GLN A 531 3.74 11.58 12.34
C GLN A 531 3.41 10.12 12.66
N LEU A 532 3.56 9.70 13.92
CA LEU A 532 3.33 8.32 14.36
C LEU A 532 1.88 7.87 14.18
N GLN A 533 0.92 8.80 14.23
CA GLN A 533 -0.50 8.55 14.05
C GLN A 533 -0.94 8.72 12.60
N PHE A 534 -0.26 9.61 11.85
CA PHE A 534 -0.57 9.90 10.45
C PHE A 534 -0.30 8.73 9.51
N ILE A 535 0.85 8.07 9.66
CA ILE A 535 1.23 6.93 8.82
C ILE A 535 0.16 5.81 8.82
N PRO A 536 -0.24 5.26 9.99
CA PRO A 536 -1.29 4.23 10.01
C PRO A 536 -2.66 4.76 9.55
N PHE A 537 -2.95 6.05 9.75
CA PHE A 537 -4.18 6.67 9.28
C PHE A 537 -4.28 6.63 7.74
N ILE A 538 -3.25 7.09 7.02
CA ILE A 538 -3.27 7.08 5.55
C ILE A 538 -3.39 5.65 5.01
N LEU A 539 -2.61 4.72 5.57
CA LEU A 539 -2.64 3.32 5.14
C LEU A 539 -4.03 2.71 5.31
N ALA A 540 -4.77 3.10 6.35
CA ALA A 540 -6.15 2.69 6.54
C ALA A 540 -7.09 3.32 5.48
N MET A 541 -6.89 4.58 5.09
CA MET A 541 -7.71 5.26 4.08
C MET A 541 -7.64 4.59 2.70
N LYS A 542 -6.49 4.00 2.35
CA LYS A 542 -6.34 3.27 1.08
C LYS A 542 -7.29 2.08 0.93
N LYS A 543 -7.63 1.39 2.02
CA LYS A 543 -8.65 0.31 2.01
C LYS A 543 -10.02 0.82 1.53
N TYR A 544 -10.33 2.08 1.85
CA TYR A 544 -11.58 2.74 1.50
C TYR A 544 -11.52 3.51 0.17
N LYS A 545 -10.34 3.54 -0.48
CA LYS A 545 -10.06 4.36 -1.68
C LYS A 545 -10.32 5.85 -1.47
N ILE A 546 -10.19 6.32 -0.23
CA ILE A 546 -10.27 7.74 0.11
C ILE A 546 -8.92 8.38 -0.23
N ASN A 547 -8.95 9.50 -0.96
CA ASN A 547 -7.73 10.25 -1.25
C ASN A 547 -7.26 11.01 -0.01
N VAL A 548 -5.95 11.12 0.21
CA VAL A 548 -5.38 11.92 1.30
C VAL A 548 -4.42 12.97 0.75
N GLY A 549 -4.62 14.20 1.17
CA GLY A 549 -3.75 15.33 0.85
C GLY A 549 -3.18 16.02 2.09
N ILE A 550 -2.11 16.77 1.88
CA ILE A 550 -1.57 17.72 2.88
C ILE A 550 -1.74 19.13 2.31
N GLN A 551 -2.26 20.06 3.11
CA GLN A 551 -2.46 21.46 2.74
C GLN A 551 -1.47 22.38 3.46
N ARG A 552 -1.33 23.64 2.98
CA ARG A 552 -0.34 24.61 3.48
C ARG A 552 1.08 24.05 3.54
N CYS A 553 1.44 23.25 2.55
CA CYS A 553 2.76 22.62 2.50
C CYS A 553 3.84 23.69 2.25
N THR A 554 4.87 23.64 3.08
CA THR A 554 6.14 24.33 2.86
C THR A 554 7.16 23.31 2.34
N VAL A 555 8.46 23.41 2.69
CA VAL A 555 9.41 22.31 2.44
C VAL A 555 9.34 21.27 3.56
N ALA A 556 8.72 21.60 4.70
CA ALA A 556 8.78 20.76 5.89
C ALA A 556 8.07 19.40 5.70
N PHE A 557 7.06 19.28 4.82
CA PHE A 557 6.41 17.99 4.53
C PHE A 557 7.38 16.96 3.94
N THR A 558 8.46 17.42 3.32
CA THR A 558 9.50 16.51 2.78
C THR A 558 10.27 15.78 3.89
N SER A 559 10.19 16.27 5.13
CA SER A 559 10.80 15.62 6.31
C SER A 559 10.03 14.40 6.82
N LEU A 560 8.83 14.13 6.28
CA LEU A 560 8.02 13.01 6.75
C LEU A 560 8.73 11.67 6.54
N PRO A 561 8.81 10.81 7.59
CA PRO A 561 9.42 9.50 7.47
C PRO A 561 8.72 8.67 6.40
N GLU A 562 9.51 8.04 5.54
CA GLU A 562 9.02 7.13 4.50
C GLU A 562 7.92 7.76 3.64
N LEU A 563 8.03 9.07 3.36
CA LEU A 563 7.07 9.83 2.53
C LEU A 563 6.74 9.09 1.22
N GLU A 564 7.74 8.43 0.63
CA GLU A 564 7.64 7.64 -0.59
C GLU A 564 6.88 6.31 -0.44
N GLN A 565 6.46 5.95 0.78
CA GLN A 565 5.68 4.75 1.11
C GLN A 565 4.27 5.08 1.65
N LEU A 566 4.01 6.34 2.02
CA LEU A 566 2.72 6.76 2.59
C LEU A 566 1.58 6.68 1.56
N GLY A 567 1.90 6.88 0.28
CA GLY A 567 0.92 6.87 -0.80
C GLY A 567 -0.01 8.09 -0.78
N LEU A 568 0.47 9.27 -0.40
CA LEU A 568 -0.30 10.52 -0.52
C LEU A 568 -0.77 10.74 -1.97
N ASP A 569 -1.91 11.40 -2.13
CA ASP A 569 -2.50 11.64 -3.44
C ASP A 569 -2.08 13.00 -4.02
N TYR A 570 -2.02 14.02 -3.18
CA TYR A 570 -1.62 15.37 -3.55
C TYR A 570 -1.07 16.18 -2.37
N VAL A 571 -0.37 17.26 -2.69
CA VAL A 571 0.05 18.30 -1.75
C VAL A 571 -0.40 19.66 -2.26
N LYS A 572 -0.94 20.50 -1.38
CA LYS A 572 -1.22 21.92 -1.68
C LYS A 572 -0.11 22.77 -1.09
N ILE A 573 0.59 23.48 -1.96
CA ILE A 573 1.69 24.37 -1.60
C ILE A 573 1.11 25.67 -1.06
N ASP A 574 1.63 26.12 0.08
CA ASP A 574 1.14 27.32 0.77
C ASP A 574 1.27 28.58 -0.09
N ALA A 575 0.28 29.48 0.05
CA ALA A 575 0.22 30.76 -0.65
C ALA A 575 1.48 31.62 -0.44
N ALA A 576 2.08 31.59 0.76
CA ALA A 576 3.30 32.35 1.05
C ALA A 576 4.47 31.93 0.15
N LEU A 577 4.55 30.64 -0.20
CA LEU A 577 5.54 30.16 -1.15
C LEU A 577 5.14 30.51 -2.58
N ILE A 578 3.87 30.41 -2.95
CA ILE A 578 3.42 30.78 -4.31
C ILE A 578 3.70 32.25 -4.63
N HIS A 579 3.53 33.16 -3.67
CA HIS A 579 3.90 34.57 -3.84
C HIS A 579 5.40 34.78 -4.10
N SER A 580 6.26 33.81 -3.78
CA SER A 580 7.69 33.87 -4.10
C SER A 580 8.04 33.49 -5.54
N LEU A 581 7.09 32.98 -6.33
CA LEU A 581 7.35 32.52 -7.69
C LEU A 581 7.87 33.65 -8.62
N SER A 582 7.59 34.91 -8.29
CA SER A 582 8.10 36.06 -9.03
C SER A 582 9.58 36.40 -8.74
N GLN A 583 10.22 35.72 -7.80
CA GLN A 583 11.63 35.89 -7.44
C GLN A 583 12.45 34.69 -7.94
N ASP A 584 13.66 34.93 -8.48
CA ASP A 584 14.48 33.87 -9.08
C ASP A 584 14.74 32.70 -8.11
N ASP A 585 15.12 32.98 -6.86
CA ASP A 585 15.37 31.95 -5.85
C ASP A 585 14.09 31.20 -5.44
N GLY A 586 12.97 31.92 -5.34
CA GLY A 586 11.65 31.34 -5.05
C GLY A 586 11.17 30.40 -6.15
N ALA A 587 11.37 30.78 -7.41
CA ALA A 587 11.06 29.95 -8.57
C ALA A 587 11.91 28.66 -8.62
N VAL A 588 13.21 28.75 -8.28
CA VAL A 588 14.09 27.58 -8.18
C VAL A 588 13.60 26.61 -7.09
N MET A 589 13.23 27.14 -5.92
CA MET A 589 12.73 26.36 -4.79
C MET A 589 11.40 25.67 -5.11
N ILE A 590 10.41 26.41 -5.63
CA ILE A 590 9.12 25.84 -6.08
C ILE A 590 9.35 24.78 -7.15
N GLY A 591 10.21 25.05 -8.14
CA GLY A 591 10.52 24.08 -9.18
C GLY A 591 11.12 22.77 -8.64
N LYS A 592 11.93 22.83 -7.58
CA LYS A 592 12.43 21.64 -6.89
C LYS A 592 11.32 20.91 -6.11
N ILE A 593 10.44 21.62 -5.42
CA ILE A 593 9.30 21.03 -4.70
C ILE A 593 8.37 20.31 -5.67
N ILE A 594 8.05 20.94 -6.82
CA ILE A 594 7.24 20.34 -7.88
C ILE A 594 7.90 19.06 -8.39
N ARG A 595 9.18 19.10 -8.74
CA ARG A 595 9.92 17.92 -9.20
C ARG A 595 9.94 16.79 -8.16
N LEU A 596 10.13 17.13 -6.88
CA LEU A 596 10.10 16.14 -5.80
C LEU A 596 8.70 15.54 -5.64
N GLY A 597 7.66 16.37 -5.63
CA GLY A 597 6.27 15.92 -5.59
C GLY A 597 5.95 14.97 -6.74
N HIS A 598 6.31 15.34 -7.97
CA HIS A 598 6.12 14.49 -9.15
C HIS A 598 6.95 13.20 -9.10
N ALA A 599 8.17 13.23 -8.57
CA ALA A 599 8.99 12.03 -8.38
C ALA A 599 8.39 11.06 -7.35
N LEU A 600 7.66 11.59 -6.36
CA LEU A 600 6.84 10.83 -5.41
C LEU A 600 5.46 10.45 -5.99
N GLY A 601 5.15 10.91 -7.21
CA GLY A 601 3.89 10.71 -7.90
C GLY A 601 2.72 11.54 -7.34
N LEU A 602 2.98 12.57 -6.53
CA LEU A 602 1.97 13.46 -5.97
C LEU A 602 1.48 14.45 -7.02
N GLN A 603 0.20 14.81 -6.97
CA GLN A 603 -0.25 16.04 -7.63
C GLN A 603 0.17 17.24 -6.79
N VAL A 604 0.77 18.25 -7.40
CA VAL A 604 1.23 19.45 -6.71
C VAL A 604 0.28 20.60 -7.07
N ILE A 605 -0.43 21.10 -6.06
CA ILE A 605 -1.52 22.06 -6.22
C ILE A 605 -1.11 23.39 -5.60
N ALA A 606 -1.43 24.49 -6.28
CA ALA A 606 -1.19 25.84 -5.76
C ALA A 606 -2.37 26.34 -4.91
N GLU A 607 -2.14 26.78 -3.67
CA GLU A 607 -3.15 27.38 -2.78
C GLU A 607 -3.07 28.92 -2.77
N GLY A 608 -4.19 29.60 -2.50
CA GLY A 608 -4.23 31.06 -2.37
C GLY A 608 -4.02 31.82 -3.69
N VAL A 609 -4.51 31.28 -4.81
CA VAL A 609 -4.49 31.98 -6.09
C VAL A 609 -5.55 33.08 -6.10
N ASP A 610 -5.10 34.33 -6.07
CA ASP A 610 -5.96 35.52 -5.96
C ASP A 610 -6.35 36.12 -7.32
N ASP A 611 -5.45 36.03 -8.32
CA ASP A 611 -5.66 36.60 -9.66
C ASP A 611 -5.51 35.52 -10.73
N ILE A 612 -6.45 35.50 -11.68
CA ILE A 612 -6.43 34.61 -12.84
C ILE A 612 -5.14 34.74 -13.66
N LYS A 613 -4.50 35.91 -13.64
CA LYS A 613 -3.20 36.15 -14.32
C LYS A 613 -2.05 35.33 -13.73
N GLN A 614 -2.16 34.88 -12.48
CA GLN A 614 -1.15 34.03 -11.85
C GLN A 614 -1.20 32.58 -12.38
N ILE A 615 -2.36 32.15 -12.91
CA ILE A 615 -2.57 30.77 -13.35
C ILE A 615 -1.58 30.37 -14.45
N ASP A 616 -1.35 31.23 -15.44
CA ASP A 616 -0.41 30.93 -16.53
C ASP A 616 1.01 30.70 -16.00
N ALA A 617 1.46 31.50 -15.02
CA ALA A 617 2.76 31.33 -14.38
C ALA A 617 2.84 30.01 -13.59
N LEU A 618 1.76 29.61 -12.91
CA LEU A 618 1.69 28.34 -12.17
C LEU A 618 1.74 27.13 -13.12
N ILE A 619 1.03 27.20 -14.25
CA ILE A 619 1.06 26.15 -15.28
C ILE A 619 2.47 26.02 -15.85
N VAL A 620 3.12 27.13 -16.19
CA VAL A 620 4.50 27.14 -16.72
C VAL A 620 5.50 26.60 -15.68
N ALA A 621 5.30 26.91 -14.39
CA ALA A 621 6.12 26.38 -13.30
C ALA A 621 5.97 24.87 -13.11
N GLY A 622 4.86 24.28 -13.57
CA GLY A 622 4.60 22.84 -13.53
C GLY A 622 3.63 22.38 -12.44
N PHE A 623 2.81 23.27 -11.87
CA PHE A 623 1.72 22.87 -10.97
C PHE A 623 0.66 22.05 -11.72
N ASP A 624 0.05 21.07 -11.05
CA ASP A 624 -1.01 20.22 -11.61
C ASP A 624 -2.42 20.81 -11.43
N GLY A 625 -2.58 21.71 -10.46
CA GLY A 625 -3.84 22.38 -10.17
C GLY A 625 -3.68 23.59 -9.28
N TYR A 626 -4.79 24.25 -8.99
CA TYR A 626 -4.84 25.49 -8.22
C TYR A 626 -6.19 25.66 -7.51
N THR A 627 -6.16 26.42 -6.40
CA THR A 627 -7.33 26.83 -5.61
C THR A 627 -7.10 28.23 -5.03
N GLY A 628 -8.17 28.98 -4.77
CA GLY A 628 -8.11 30.35 -4.25
C GLY A 628 -9.29 31.20 -4.70
N LEU A 629 -9.35 32.45 -4.22
CA LEU A 629 -10.44 33.37 -4.53
C LEU A 629 -10.55 33.68 -6.03
N GLY A 630 -9.43 33.74 -6.75
CA GLY A 630 -9.39 33.97 -8.19
C GLY A 630 -9.89 32.78 -9.03
N VAL A 631 -10.20 31.64 -8.39
CA VAL A 631 -10.62 30.39 -9.04
C VAL A 631 -12.13 30.17 -8.96
N VAL A 632 -12.79 30.84 -8.00
CA VAL A 632 -14.23 30.71 -7.66
C VAL A 632 -15.11 31.34 -8.73
#